data_AF-A0A0H5C1F8-F1
#
_entry.id   AF-A0A0H5C1F8-F1
#
_cell.length_a   1.000
_cell.length_b   1.000
_cell.length_c   1.000
_cell.angle_alpha   90.00
_cell.angle_beta   90.00
_cell.angle_gamma   90.00
#
_symmetry.space_group_name_H-M   'P 1'
#
loop_
_entity.id
_entity.type
_entity.pdbx_description
1 polymer ?
#
loop_
_entity_poly.entity_id
_entity_poly.type
_entity_poly.pdbx_seq_one_letter_code
_entity_poly.pdbx_strand_id
1 'polypeptide(L)'
;MSLEEQSAARKARLLALRNKGKTSEQTSQTSQHTTETATQAQDPVIKSRNYDPETRTTVKGFSRPPTTLDENSETVEAVSQAIQDEVLSKFRDMANVGDVKAVFKQKKITWDLERDISDDLKLLDERTDDVIHEVVRHRIQTLRQEKQE
;
A
#
# COMPACT_ATOMS: atom_id res chain seq x y z
N MET A 1 -4.04 -11.12 20.34
CA MET A 1 -2.90 -11.98 19.99
C MET A 1 -1.86 -11.87 21.08
N SER A 2 -1.67 -12.94 21.84
CA SER A 2 -0.65 -13.01 22.90
C SER A 2 0.76 -12.91 22.29
N LEU A 3 1.75 -12.42 23.04
CA LEU A 3 3.15 -12.37 22.61
C LEU A 3 3.66 -13.76 22.20
N GLU A 4 3.19 -14.79 22.91
CA GLU A 4 3.53 -16.20 22.67
C GLU A 4 3.05 -16.67 21.29
N GLU A 5 1.84 -16.26 20.91
CA GLU A 5 1.19 -16.61 19.65
C GLU A 5 1.92 -15.98 18.45
N GLN A 6 2.39 -14.75 18.59
CA GLN A 6 3.21 -14.07 17.57
C GLN A 6 4.57 -14.75 17.40
N SER A 7 5.18 -15.20 18.49
CA SER A 7 6.45 -15.93 18.44
C SER A 7 6.30 -17.28 17.74
N ALA A 8 5.20 -18.00 18.01
CA ALA A 8 4.89 -19.28 17.39
C ALA A 8 4.61 -19.12 15.88
N ALA A 9 3.84 -18.11 15.49
CA ALA A 9 3.58 -17.80 14.08
C ALA A 9 4.87 -17.48 13.30
N ARG A 10 5.79 -16.72 13.90
CA ARG A 10 7.09 -16.42 13.28
C ARG A 10 7.94 -17.67 13.10
N LYS A 11 8.02 -18.54 14.12
CA LYS A 11 8.75 -19.81 14.06
C LYS A 11 8.19 -20.73 12.96
N ALA A 12 6.86 -20.85 12.86
CA ALA A 12 6.19 -21.64 11.83
C ALA A 12 6.50 -21.12 10.41
N ARG A 13 6.46 -19.79 10.22
CA ARG A 13 6.79 -19.15 8.93
C ARG A 13 8.25 -19.42 8.52
N LEU A 14 9.18 -19.34 9.46
CA LEU A 14 10.60 -19.62 9.19
C LEU A 14 10.86 -21.09 8.84
N LEU A 15 10.16 -22.02 9.49
CA LEU A 15 10.23 -23.45 9.15
C LEU A 15 9.74 -23.72 7.72
N ALA A 16 8.62 -23.10 7.31
CA ALA A 16 8.08 -23.21 5.95
C ALA A 16 9.07 -22.69 4.90
N LEU A 17 9.73 -21.56 5.18
CA LEU A 17 10.75 -20.99 4.29
C LEU A 17 12.00 -21.88 4.20
N ARG A 18 12.45 -22.47 5.31
CA ARG A 18 13.60 -23.38 5.31
C ARG A 18 13.35 -24.63 4.45
N ASN A 19 12.14 -25.18 4.51
CA ASN A 19 11.79 -26.37 3.73
C ASN A 19 11.70 -26.05 2.24
N LYS A 20 11.23 -24.85 1.88
CA LYS A 20 11.16 -24.37 0.49
C LYS A 20 12.55 -24.08 -0.13
N GLY A 21 13.52 -23.67 0.69
CA GLY A 21 14.91 -23.49 0.24
C GLY A 21 15.63 -24.80 -0.09
N LYS A 22 15.42 -25.85 0.72
CA LYS A 22 16.09 -27.14 0.54
C LYS A 22 15.65 -27.91 -0.71
N THR A 23 14.41 -27.74 -1.15
CA THR A 23 13.91 -28.35 -2.40
C THR A 23 14.50 -27.71 -3.66
N SER A 24 15.03 -26.48 -3.56
CA SER A 24 15.64 -25.78 -4.71
C SER A 24 17.11 -26.16 -4.95
N GLU A 25 17.82 -26.69 -3.95
CA GLU A 25 19.24 -27.02 -4.07
C GLU A 25 19.50 -28.44 -4.61
N GLN A 26 18.51 -29.34 -4.60
CA GLN A 26 18.66 -30.71 -5.12
C GLN A 26 18.47 -30.87 -6.63
N THR A 27 18.10 -29.83 -7.38
CA THR A 27 17.93 -29.92 -8.86
C THR A 27 19.18 -29.53 -9.64
N SER A 28 20.30 -29.17 -8.98
CA SER A 28 21.50 -28.69 -9.68
C SER A 28 22.63 -29.73 -9.84
N GLN A 29 22.45 -30.98 -9.42
CA GLN A 29 23.49 -32.00 -9.57
C GLN A 29 22.86 -33.35 -9.92
N THR A 30 22.70 -33.64 -11.21
CA THR A 30 22.83 -34.96 -11.86
C THR A 30 22.09 -34.92 -13.19
N SER A 31 22.83 -34.92 -14.29
CA SER A 31 22.37 -35.46 -15.59
C SER A 31 23.61 -35.72 -16.44
N GLN A 32 24.28 -36.83 -16.15
CA GLN A 32 25.17 -37.50 -17.09
C GLN A 32 24.33 -38.41 -17.98
N HIS A 33 24.34 -38.10 -19.28
CA HIS A 33 24.46 -39.01 -20.43
C HIS A 33 23.76 -40.38 -20.36
N THR A 34 22.67 -40.53 -21.13
CA THR A 34 22.40 -41.76 -21.91
C THR A 34 21.60 -41.43 -23.17
N THR A 35 22.02 -42.09 -24.24
CA THR A 35 21.59 -41.99 -25.63
C THR A 35 20.31 -42.79 -25.92
N GLU A 36 19.64 -42.35 -27.00
CA GLU A 36 18.71 -43.10 -27.89
C GLU A 36 17.32 -43.49 -27.35
N THR A 37 16.27 -42.88 -27.91
CA THR A 37 15.32 -43.51 -28.86
C THR A 37 14.38 -42.43 -29.44
N ALA A 38 14.22 -42.41 -30.76
CA ALA A 38 13.41 -41.48 -31.54
C ALA A 38 11.89 -41.62 -31.27
N THR A 39 11.14 -40.51 -31.24
CA THR A 39 10.03 -40.18 -32.17
C THR A 39 9.47 -38.78 -31.81
N GLN A 40 9.33 -37.90 -32.82
CA GLN A 40 8.80 -36.52 -32.77
C GLN A 40 9.65 -35.47 -32.03
N ALA A 41 10.87 -35.25 -32.55
CA ALA A 41 11.68 -34.11 -32.17
C ALA A 41 11.03 -32.82 -32.71
N GLN A 42 10.38 -32.06 -31.83
CA GLN A 42 10.61 -30.63 -31.86
C GLN A 42 12.14 -30.49 -31.80
N ASP A 43 12.75 -29.95 -32.86
CA ASP A 43 14.21 -29.76 -32.89
C ASP A 43 14.65 -29.21 -31.53
N PRO A 44 15.75 -29.71 -30.95
CA PRO A 44 16.21 -29.20 -29.67
C PRO A 44 16.41 -27.70 -29.85
N VAL A 45 15.50 -26.89 -29.31
CA VAL A 45 15.59 -25.44 -29.39
C VAL A 45 16.81 -25.08 -28.56
N ILE A 46 17.96 -24.99 -29.24
CA ILE A 46 19.19 -24.49 -28.68
C ILE A 46 18.85 -23.06 -28.30
N LYS A 47 18.57 -22.85 -27.01
CA LYS A 47 18.38 -21.52 -26.42
C LYS A 47 19.74 -20.86 -26.45
N SER A 48 20.11 -20.35 -27.61
CA SER A 48 21.38 -19.70 -27.79
C SER A 48 21.39 -18.44 -26.94
N ARG A 49 22.52 -18.17 -26.28
CA ARG A 49 22.64 -17.07 -25.33
C ARG A 49 22.57 -15.76 -26.11
N ASN A 50 21.39 -15.14 -26.12
CA ASN A 50 21.13 -13.85 -26.75
C ASN A 50 21.59 -13.76 -28.22
N TYR A 51 21.46 -14.86 -28.95
CA TYR A 51 21.81 -14.97 -30.36
C TYR A 51 20.60 -15.50 -31.13
N ASP A 52 20.43 -15.05 -32.36
CA ASP A 52 19.38 -15.54 -33.22
C ASP A 52 20.04 -16.30 -34.39
N PRO A 53 19.80 -17.61 -34.53
CA PRO A 53 20.46 -18.44 -35.54
C PRO A 53 20.08 -18.04 -36.97
N GLU A 54 18.91 -17.44 -37.19
CA GLU A 54 18.43 -17.01 -38.51
C GLU A 54 19.16 -15.74 -38.96
N THR A 55 19.21 -14.73 -38.10
CA THR A 55 19.87 -13.45 -38.41
C THR A 55 21.38 -13.49 -38.17
N ARG A 56 21.89 -14.53 -37.51
CA ARG A 56 23.29 -14.70 -37.09
C ARG A 56 23.85 -13.52 -36.30
N THR A 57 22.98 -12.79 -35.60
CA THR A 57 23.35 -11.60 -34.84
C THR A 57 22.97 -11.72 -33.36
N THR A 58 23.59 -10.88 -32.53
CA THR A 58 23.21 -10.75 -31.13
C THR A 58 21.86 -10.04 -31.03
N VAL A 59 20.90 -10.64 -30.36
CA VAL A 59 19.60 -10.00 -30.10
C VAL A 59 19.83 -8.90 -29.07
N LYS A 60 19.84 -7.63 -29.51
CA LYS A 60 19.95 -6.48 -28.61
C LYS A 60 18.59 -5.81 -28.51
N GLY A 61 18.05 -5.72 -27.29
CA GLY A 61 16.77 -5.07 -27.03
C GLY A 61 15.56 -5.97 -27.31
N PHE A 62 14.41 -5.34 -27.58
CA PHE A 62 13.15 -6.03 -27.82
C PHE A 62 12.91 -6.15 -29.33
N SER A 63 12.71 -7.38 -29.82
CA SER A 63 12.40 -7.63 -31.25
C SER A 63 11.03 -7.11 -31.66
N ARG A 64 10.08 -7.08 -30.73
CA ARG A 64 8.74 -6.51 -30.90
C ARG A 64 8.54 -5.36 -29.91
N PRO A 65 7.77 -4.32 -30.28
CA PRO A 65 7.45 -3.26 -29.34
C PRO A 65 6.71 -3.86 -28.14
N PRO A 66 7.06 -3.46 -26.90
CA PRO A 66 6.49 -4.04 -25.68
C PRO A 66 4.96 -3.91 -25.59
N THR A 67 4.38 -2.97 -26.34
CA THR A 67 2.92 -2.76 -26.49
C THR A 67 2.19 -3.92 -27.17
N THR A 68 2.89 -4.81 -27.89
CA THR A 68 2.27 -5.89 -28.70
C THR A 68 2.37 -7.27 -28.07
N LEU A 69 2.93 -7.39 -26.86
CA LEU A 69 3.22 -8.68 -26.25
C LEU A 69 2.03 -9.28 -25.48
N ASP A 70 1.12 -8.44 -25.00
CA ASP A 70 -0.09 -8.88 -24.32
C ASP A 70 -1.30 -8.73 -25.25
N GLU A 71 -1.98 -9.84 -25.56
CA GLU A 71 -3.24 -9.87 -26.31
C GLU A 71 -4.34 -8.99 -25.67
N ASN A 72 -4.15 -8.60 -24.40
CA ASN A 72 -5.05 -7.73 -23.65
C ASN A 72 -4.63 -6.25 -23.62
N SER A 73 -3.50 -5.86 -24.22
CA SER A 73 -3.10 -4.44 -24.42
C SER A 73 -3.14 -3.51 -23.20
N GLU A 74 -3.18 -4.04 -21.97
CA GLU A 74 -3.20 -3.24 -20.75
C GLU A 74 -1.80 -2.70 -20.45
N THR A 75 -1.53 -1.51 -20.98
CA THR A 75 -0.32 -0.77 -20.60
C THR A 75 -0.48 -0.27 -19.18
N VAL A 76 0.61 -0.24 -18.41
CA VAL A 76 0.63 0.31 -17.04
C VAL A 76 -0.02 1.69 -16.97
N GLU A 77 0.22 2.54 -17.97
CA GLU A 77 -0.41 3.85 -18.11
C GLU A 77 -1.93 3.77 -18.20
N ALA A 78 -2.48 2.87 -19.01
CA ALA A 78 -3.93 2.69 -19.17
C ALA A 78 -4.58 2.18 -17.88
N VAL A 79 -3.93 1.23 -17.20
CA VAL A 79 -4.38 0.71 -15.90
C VAL A 79 -4.34 1.83 -14.84
N SER A 80 -3.29 2.65 -14.84
CA SER A 80 -3.16 3.76 -13.89
C SER A 80 -4.23 4.84 -14.10
N GLN A 81 -4.56 5.16 -15.35
CA GLN A 81 -5.64 6.09 -15.69
C GLN A 81 -6.99 5.55 -15.25
N ALA A 82 -7.27 4.27 -15.49
CA ALA A 82 -8.52 3.64 -15.05
C ALA A 82 -8.69 3.69 -13.52
N ILE A 83 -7.62 3.42 -12.77
CA ILE A 83 -7.61 3.53 -11.30
C ILE A 83 -7.86 4.98 -10.87
N GLN A 84 -7.22 5.95 -11.53
CA GLN A 84 -7.39 7.37 -11.22
C GLN A 84 -8.85 7.82 -11.43
N ASP A 85 -9.46 7.43 -12.54
CA ASP A 85 -10.84 7.75 -12.88
C ASP A 85 -11.84 7.09 -11.91
N GLU A 86 -11.57 5.85 -11.50
CA GLU A 86 -12.37 5.14 -10.50
C GLU A 86 -12.30 5.85 -9.14
N VAL A 87 -11.12 6.31 -8.73
CA VAL A 87 -10.93 7.01 -7.46
C VAL A 87 -11.62 8.39 -7.50
N LEU A 88 -11.46 9.13 -8.59
CA LEU A 88 -12.11 10.42 -8.78
C LEU A 88 -13.64 10.33 -8.79
N SER A 89 -14.21 9.31 -9.45
CA SER A 89 -15.66 9.11 -9.45
C SER A 89 -16.19 8.81 -8.05
N LYS A 90 -15.53 7.92 -7.29
CA LYS A 90 -15.87 7.66 -5.88
C LYS A 90 -15.83 8.92 -5.02
N PHE A 91 -14.80 9.76 -5.17
CA PHE A 91 -14.72 11.02 -4.43
C PHE A 91 -15.85 11.99 -4.81
N ARG A 92 -16.20 12.07 -6.09
CA ARG A 92 -17.31 12.90 -6.56
C ARG A 92 -18.65 12.45 -6.00
N ASP A 93 -18.88 11.15 -5.99
CA ASP A 93 -20.11 10.56 -5.45
C ASP A 93 -20.21 10.79 -3.94
N MET A 94 -19.11 10.61 -3.21
CA MET A 94 -19.04 10.89 -1.77
C MET A 94 -19.26 12.37 -1.43
N ALA A 95 -18.79 13.29 -2.28
CA ALA A 95 -18.97 14.73 -2.07
C ALA A 95 -20.44 15.17 -2.27
N ASN A 96 -21.19 14.51 -3.14
CA ASN A 96 -22.60 14.85 -3.43
C ASN A 96 -23.59 14.35 -2.37
N VAL A 97 -23.24 13.32 -1.58
CA VAL A 97 -24.15 12.68 -0.61
C VAL A 97 -24.36 13.52 0.67
N GLY A 98 -23.76 14.70 0.79
CA GLY A 98 -23.97 15.59 1.95
C GLY A 98 -23.38 15.06 3.26
N ASP A 99 -22.77 13.88 3.23
CA ASP A 99 -22.09 13.27 4.36
C ASP A 99 -20.65 13.79 4.46
N VAL A 100 -20.53 15.09 4.67
CA VAL A 100 -19.25 15.77 4.93
C VAL A 100 -18.56 15.16 6.18
N LYS A 101 -19.32 14.47 7.05
CA LYS A 101 -18.80 13.76 8.23
C LYS A 101 -18.05 12.47 7.89
N ALA A 102 -18.36 11.80 6.77
CA ALA A 102 -17.63 10.60 6.34
C ALA A 102 -16.28 10.92 5.67
N VAL A 103 -16.13 12.12 5.10
CA VAL A 103 -14.87 12.58 4.48
C VAL A 103 -13.82 12.86 5.55
N PHE A 104 -14.21 13.40 6.71
CA PHE A 104 -13.33 13.57 7.86
C PHE A 104 -13.36 12.34 8.78
N LYS A 105 -12.82 11.21 8.31
CA LYS A 105 -12.44 10.15 9.27
C LYS A 105 -11.42 10.74 10.23
N GLN A 106 -11.77 10.79 11.52
CA GLN A 106 -10.85 11.20 12.57
C GLN A 106 -9.55 10.41 12.41
N LYS A 107 -8.46 11.11 12.14
CA LYS A 107 -7.14 10.49 12.05
C LYS A 107 -6.89 9.77 13.37
N LYS A 108 -6.38 8.54 13.30
CA LYS A 108 -5.92 7.85 14.51
C LYS A 108 -4.95 8.78 15.22
N ILE A 109 -5.12 8.94 16.52
CA ILE A 109 -4.25 9.78 17.34
C ILE A 109 -2.85 9.22 17.23
N THR A 110 -2.02 9.89 16.43
CA THR A 110 -0.59 9.70 16.35
C THR A 110 0.04 10.80 17.18
N TRP A 111 1.21 10.51 17.76
CA TRP A 111 1.98 11.51 18.51
C TRP A 111 2.27 12.78 17.67
N ASP A 112 2.37 12.63 16.35
CA ASP A 112 2.53 13.74 15.40
C ASP A 112 1.26 14.60 15.31
N LEU A 113 0.07 13.98 15.31
CA LEU A 113 -1.20 14.68 15.29
C LEU A 113 -1.45 15.46 16.58
N GLU A 114 -1.06 14.90 17.73
CA GLU A 114 -1.12 15.61 19.01
C GLU A 114 -0.22 16.84 19.02
N ARG A 115 0.99 16.73 18.45
CA ARG A 115 1.92 17.85 18.36
C ARG A 115 1.38 18.96 17.45
N ASP A 116 0.88 18.59 16.27
CA ASP A 116 0.37 19.56 15.29
C ASP A 116 -0.85 20.33 15.83
N ILE A 117 -1.72 19.67 16.60
CA ILE A 117 -2.93 20.29 17.18
C ILE A 117 -2.64 21.04 18.48
N SER A 118 -1.52 20.76 19.16
CA SER A 118 -1.21 21.35 20.46
C SER A 118 -1.05 22.87 20.45
N ASP A 119 -0.56 23.46 19.35
CA ASP A 119 -0.39 24.90 19.25
C ASP A 119 -1.73 25.62 19.01
N ASP A 120 -2.62 25.02 18.22
CA ASP A 120 -3.99 25.52 18.01
C ASP A 120 -4.82 25.42 19.30
N LEU A 121 -4.64 24.35 20.08
CA LEU A 121 -5.33 24.18 21.35
C LEU A 121 -4.90 25.22 22.38
N LYS A 122 -3.60 25.56 22.49
CA LYS A 122 -3.14 26.60 23.42
C LYS A 122 -3.83 27.94 23.19
N LEU A 123 -3.94 28.36 21.93
CA LEU A 123 -4.61 29.60 21.55
C LEU A 123 -6.12 29.56 21.87
N LEU A 124 -6.74 28.38 21.78
CA LEU A 124 -8.14 28.19 22.10
C LEU A 124 -8.39 28.16 23.62
N ASP A 125 -7.47 27.56 24.38
CA ASP A 125 -7.52 27.49 25.84
C ASP A 125 -7.45 28.89 26.44
N GLU A 126 -6.54 29.76 25.97
CA GLU A 126 -6.46 31.17 26.41
C GLU A 126 -7.79 31.92 26.24
N ARG A 127 -8.44 31.78 25.07
CA ARG A 127 -9.75 32.40 24.83
C ARG A 127 -10.86 31.79 25.67
N THR A 128 -10.77 30.50 25.96
CA THR A 128 -11.74 29.80 26.79
C THR A 128 -11.66 30.31 28.22
N ASP A 129 -10.46 30.50 28.75
CA ASP A 129 -10.21 31.08 30.06
C ASP A 129 -10.73 32.52 30.15
N ASP A 130 -10.51 33.36 29.13
CA ASP A 130 -11.05 34.72 29.06
C ASP A 130 -12.59 34.72 29.16
N VAL A 131 -13.27 33.85 28.40
CA VAL A 131 -14.73 33.73 28.43
C VAL A 131 -15.21 33.20 29.78
N ILE A 132 -14.51 32.24 30.38
CA ILE A 132 -14.81 31.76 31.74
C ILE A 132 -14.72 32.91 32.74
N HIS A 133 -13.70 33.76 32.64
CA HIS A 133 -13.55 34.92 33.51
C HIS A 133 -14.71 35.91 33.36
N GLU A 134 -15.16 36.19 32.13
CA GLU A 134 -16.32 37.05 31.89
C GLU A 134 -17.61 36.45 32.46
N VAL A 135 -17.87 35.16 32.21
CA VAL A 135 -19.06 34.46 32.71
C VAL A 135 -19.08 34.45 34.24
N VAL A 136 -17.96 34.16 34.89
CA VAL A 136 -17.83 34.19 36.35
C VAL A 136 -18.05 35.60 36.89
N ARG A 137 -17.46 36.61 36.25
CA ARG A 137 -17.64 38.02 36.65
C ARG A 137 -19.11 38.42 36.59
N HIS A 138 -19.78 38.13 35.47
CA HIS A 138 -21.19 38.40 35.28
C HIS A 138 -22.03 37.72 36.37
N ARG A 139 -21.77 36.44 36.63
CA ARG A 139 -22.51 35.67 37.64
C ARG A 139 -22.31 36.20 39.06
N ILE A 140 -21.13 36.70 39.40
CA ILE A 140 -20.90 37.35 40.70
C ILE A 140 -21.63 38.69 40.78
N GLN A 141 -21.67 39.46 39.70
CA GLN A 141 -22.37 40.75 39.66
C GLN A 141 -23.89 40.56 39.83
N THR A 142 -24.50 39.60 39.14
CA THR A 142 -25.93 39.31 39.28
C THR A 142 -26.27 38.89 40.71
N LEU A 143 -25.49 37.98 41.31
CA LEU A 143 -25.69 37.56 42.71
C LEU A 143 -25.53 38.71 43.73
N ARG A 144 -24.68 39.70 43.42
CA ARG A 144 -24.53 40.89 44.27
C ARG A 144 -25.71 41.84 44.14
N GLN A 145 -26.25 42.01 42.93
CA GLN A 145 -27.43 42.84 42.68
C GLN A 145 -28.67 42.23 43.36
N GLU A 146 -28.90 40.93 43.19
CA GLU A 146 -29.99 40.18 43.85
C GLU A 146 -29.94 40.26 45.39
N LYS A 147 -28.76 40.47 45.97
CA LYS A 147 -28.61 40.61 47.42
C LYS A 147 -28.80 42.06 47.92
N GLN A 148 -28.71 43.04 47.03
CA GLN A 148 -28.87 44.46 47.36
C GLN A 148 -30.30 44.97 47.13
N GLU A 149 -31.08 44.26 46.31
CA GLU A 149 -32.55 44.36 46.24
C GLU A 149 -33.21 43.63 47.42
#